data_AF-A0A0J7JUY9-F1
#
_entry.id   AF-A0A0J7JUY9-F1
#
_cell.length_a   1.000
_cell.length_b   1.000
_cell.length_c   1.000
_cell.angle_alpha   90.00
_cell.angle_beta   90.00
_cell.angle_gamma   90.00
#
_symmetry.space_group_name_H-M   'P 1'
#
loop_
_entity.id
_entity.type
_entity.pdbx_description
1 polymer ?
#
loop_
_entity_poly.entity_id
_entity_poly.type
_entity_poly.pdbx_seq_one_letter_code
_entity_poly.pdbx_strand_id
1 'polypeptide(L)'
;EVAADFMCDAIRNSYEMNCPLKLKNASVKVSWWNKELSKLRLKARRLFNRARNINTPETWERYRDSQRVYRKAIVKARRIGWRNFCTNIESAPEASRLCRILCKDNNQQWNCLKLPCGRFTESTKETLSHLMEVHFPGFQETLPVSVCRHRPRAAYKPRAWSLAAEVVYPQTVEWALGSFEPYKAPGPDGIQLILLQEGLKVMLGQLTKVFRASIALR
;
A
#
# COMPACT_ATOMS: atom_id res chain seq x y z
N GLU A 1 -11.28 -6.15 -25.43
CA GLU A 1 -10.02 -5.44 -25.22
C GLU A 1 -10.28 -3.93 -25.26
N VAL A 2 -10.56 -3.32 -26.42
CA VAL A 2 -10.85 -1.87 -26.55
C VAL A 2 -11.78 -1.27 -25.48
N ALA A 3 -12.90 -1.92 -25.16
CA ALA A 3 -13.85 -1.39 -24.16
C ALA A 3 -13.32 -1.44 -22.71
N ALA A 4 -12.47 -2.43 -22.39
CA ALA A 4 -11.83 -2.53 -21.09
C ALA A 4 -10.72 -1.48 -20.98
N ASP A 5 -9.89 -1.34 -22.02
CA ASP A 5 -8.81 -0.34 -22.05
C ASP A 5 -9.36 1.08 -21.89
N PHE A 6 -10.44 1.41 -22.62
CA PHE A 6 -11.13 2.69 -22.48
C PHE A 6 -11.62 2.95 -21.06
N MET A 7 -12.16 1.93 -20.39
CA MET A 7 -12.61 2.05 -19.00
C MET A 7 -11.43 2.27 -18.05
N CYS A 8 -10.35 1.50 -18.24
CA CYS A 8 -9.13 1.64 -17.46
C CYS A 8 -8.55 3.05 -17.56
N ASP A 9 -8.47 3.58 -18.78
CA ASP A 9 -7.97 4.93 -19.04
C ASP A 9 -8.90 6.01 -18.47
N ALA A 10 -10.23 5.83 -18.58
CA ALA A 10 -11.19 6.75 -17.98
C ALA A 10 -11.04 6.80 -16.45
N ILE A 11 -10.88 5.66 -15.78
CA ILE A 11 -10.63 5.58 -14.34
C ILE A 11 -9.33 6.31 -13.99
N ARG A 12 -8.23 5.99 -14.69
CA ARG A 12 -6.92 6.58 -14.43
C ARG A 12 -6.94 8.10 -14.61
N ASN A 13 -7.45 8.57 -15.76
CA ASN A 13 -7.53 10.00 -16.07
C ASN A 13 -8.42 10.75 -15.06
N SER A 14 -9.58 10.17 -14.70
CA SER A 14 -10.46 10.81 -13.70
C SER A 14 -9.77 10.93 -12.35
N TYR A 15 -9.04 9.91 -11.91
CA TYR A 15 -8.29 9.96 -10.66
C TYR A 15 -7.16 10.99 -10.72
N GLU A 16 -6.31 10.95 -11.73
CA GLU A 16 -5.16 11.85 -11.88
C GLU A 16 -5.58 13.33 -11.95
N MET A 17 -6.68 13.62 -12.65
CA MET A 17 -7.22 14.98 -12.76
C MET A 17 -7.82 15.50 -11.44
N ASN A 18 -8.45 14.63 -10.65
CA ASN A 18 -9.08 15.03 -9.38
C ASN A 18 -8.11 14.94 -8.18
N CYS A 19 -7.01 14.20 -8.29
CA CYS A 19 -6.03 13.97 -7.23
C CYS A 19 -4.62 14.42 -7.64
N PRO A 20 -4.38 15.74 -7.87
CA PRO A 20 -3.05 16.23 -8.21
C PRO A 20 -2.06 15.94 -7.07
N LEU A 21 -0.86 15.51 -7.44
CA LEU A 21 0.21 15.23 -6.47
C LEU A 21 0.55 16.51 -5.70
N LYS A 22 0.23 16.52 -4.40
CA LYS A 22 0.59 17.63 -3.51
C LYS A 22 1.92 17.32 -2.83
N LEU A 23 2.81 18.32 -2.82
CA LEU A 23 3.99 18.30 -1.94
C LEU A 23 3.48 18.21 -0.50
N LYS A 24 3.79 17.10 0.16
CA LYS A 24 3.42 16.92 1.56
C LYS A 24 4.25 17.90 2.39
N ASN A 25 3.61 18.96 2.89
CA ASN A 25 4.27 19.87 3.82
C ASN A 25 4.82 19.06 5.00
N ALA A 26 6.12 19.18 5.24
CA ALA A 26 6.83 18.44 6.29
C ALA A 26 6.39 18.83 7.72
N SER A 27 5.36 19.67 7.90
CA SER A 27 4.75 19.98 9.19
C SER A 27 3.90 18.81 9.72
N VAL A 28 4.33 17.58 9.46
CA VAL A 28 3.75 16.37 10.05
C VAL A 28 3.76 16.58 11.55
N LYS A 29 2.56 16.55 12.13
CA LYS A 29 2.34 16.62 13.57
C LYS A 29 3.07 15.43 14.17
N VAL A 30 4.27 15.69 14.66
CA VAL A 30 5.16 14.65 15.16
C VAL A 30 4.45 13.96 16.33
N SER A 31 4.21 12.66 16.24
CA SER A 31 3.34 11.92 17.17
C SER A 31 3.80 12.01 18.63
N TRP A 32 5.10 12.17 18.87
CA TRP A 32 5.67 12.34 20.21
C TRP A 32 5.64 13.78 20.74
N TRP A 33 5.21 14.76 19.94
CA TRP A 33 5.14 16.15 20.38
C TRP A 33 3.92 16.38 21.28
N ASN A 34 4.12 17.02 22.44
CA ASN A 34 3.05 17.23 23.42
C ASN A 34 3.04 18.67 23.95
N LYS A 35 1.98 19.02 24.69
CA LYS A 35 1.78 20.38 25.25
C LYS A 35 2.87 20.75 26.25
N GLU A 36 3.44 19.79 26.98
CA GLU A 36 4.52 20.04 27.95
C GLU A 36 5.82 20.46 27.27
N LEU A 37 6.17 19.80 26.16
CA LEU A 37 7.32 20.18 25.34
C LEU A 37 7.18 21.59 24.79
N SER A 38 5.98 21.98 24.34
CA SER A 38 5.70 23.36 23.92
C SER A 38 5.93 24.36 25.06
N LYS A 39 5.47 24.05 26.28
CA LYS A 39 5.67 24.90 27.47
C LYS A 39 7.16 25.02 27.83
N LEU A 40 7.88 23.91 27.86
CA LEU A 40 9.32 23.88 28.16
C LEU A 40 10.13 24.63 27.10
N ARG A 41 9.79 24.47 25.81
CA ARG A 41 10.41 25.21 24.70
C ARG A 41 10.23 26.71 24.87
N LEU A 42 9.02 27.16 25.21
CA LEU A 42 8.72 28.57 25.44
C LEU A 42 9.49 29.11 26.67
N LYS A 43 9.53 28.35 27.77
CA LYS A 43 10.28 28.71 28.98
C LYS A 43 11.78 28.86 28.69
N ALA A 44 12.38 27.89 27.99
CA ALA A 44 13.78 27.94 27.58
C ALA A 44 14.07 29.15 26.67
N ARG A 45 13.16 29.47 25.73
CA ARG A 45 13.30 30.66 24.86
C ARG A 45 13.21 31.97 25.64
N ARG A 46 12.29 32.09 26.60
CA ARG A 46 12.19 33.27 27.48
C ARG A 46 13.45 33.47 28.31
N LEU A 47 13.97 32.40 28.91
CA LEU A 47 15.20 32.45 29.70
C LEU A 47 16.43 32.76 28.85
N PHE A 48 16.50 32.23 27.63
CA PHE A 48 17.53 32.60 26.65
C PHE A 48 17.52 34.10 26.34
N ASN A 49 16.34 34.66 26.02
CA ASN A 49 16.22 36.09 25.74
C ASN A 49 16.61 36.93 26.96
N ARG A 50 16.27 36.49 28.18
CA ARG A 50 16.65 37.17 29.42
C ARG A 50 18.15 37.11 29.68
N ALA A 51 18.78 35.96 29.49
CA ALA A 51 20.23 35.79 29.62
C ALA A 51 20.98 36.67 28.61
N ARG A 52 20.51 36.72 27.36
CA ARG A 52 21.07 37.58 26.32
C ARG A 52 20.98 39.07 26.65
N ASN A 53 19.89 39.50 27.30
CA ASN A 53 19.68 40.92 27.62
C ASN A 53 20.42 41.38 28.88
N ILE A 54 20.44 40.55 29.94
CA ILE A 54 21.05 40.91 31.23
C ILE A 54 22.55 40.56 31.25
N ASN A 55 22.95 39.51 30.52
CA ASN A 55 24.31 39.02 30.36
C ASN A 55 25.08 38.75 31.66
N THR A 56 24.42 38.10 32.62
CA THR A 56 25.04 37.69 33.88
C THR A 56 25.23 36.17 33.98
N PRO A 57 26.23 35.68 34.73
CA PRO A 57 26.46 34.24 34.91
C PRO A 57 25.22 33.49 35.42
N GLU A 58 24.47 34.08 36.34
CA GLU A 58 23.29 33.46 36.95
C GLU A 58 22.13 33.32 35.96
N THR A 59 21.97 34.30 35.05
CA THR A 59 20.91 34.24 34.04
C THR A 59 21.22 33.23 32.94
N TRP A 60 22.51 33.11 32.58
CA TRP A 60 23.00 32.03 31.72
C TRP A 60 22.84 30.66 32.35
N GLU A 61 23.11 30.51 33.67
CA GLU A 61 22.92 29.24 34.38
C GLU A 61 21.45 28.81 34.38
N ARG A 62 20.52 29.71 34.69
CA ARG A 62 19.08 29.45 34.62
C ARG A 62 18.62 29.01 33.22
N TYR A 63 19.20 29.60 32.17
CA TYR A 63 18.95 29.15 30.80
C TYR A 63 19.49 27.73 30.58
N ARG A 64 20.75 27.45 30.95
CA ARG A 64 21.36 26.12 30.82
C ARG A 64 20.55 25.04 31.54
N ASP A 65 20.06 25.32 32.74
CA ASP A 65 19.17 24.43 33.50
C ASP A 65 17.86 24.15 32.75
N SER A 66 17.19 25.21 32.30
CA SER A 66 15.94 25.06 31.54
C SER A 66 16.13 24.30 30.23
N GLN A 67 17.29 24.49 29.57
CA GLN A 67 17.65 23.78 28.36
C GLN A 67 17.94 22.31 28.64
N ARG A 68 18.61 21.99 29.75
CA ARG A 68 18.86 20.61 30.21
C ARG A 68 17.55 19.88 30.48
N VAL A 69 16.61 20.52 31.17
CA VAL A 69 15.26 19.98 31.41
C VAL A 69 14.52 19.74 30.09
N TYR A 70 14.51 20.72 29.19
CA TYR A 70 13.87 20.58 27.88
C TYR A 70 14.47 19.44 27.05
N ARG A 71 15.80 19.32 26.97
CA ARG A 71 16.48 18.22 26.26
C ARG A 71 16.11 16.86 26.84
N LYS A 72 16.12 16.71 28.17
CA LYS A 72 15.69 15.48 28.85
C LYS A 72 14.24 15.12 28.51
N ALA A 73 13.34 16.11 28.51
CA ALA A 73 11.94 15.91 28.16
C ALA A 73 11.76 15.47 26.70
N ILE A 74 12.54 16.02 25.75
CA ILE A 74 12.51 15.59 24.34
C ILE A 74 12.90 14.12 24.19
N VAL A 75 13.99 13.69 24.84
CA VAL A 75 14.43 12.29 24.79
C VAL A 75 13.36 11.36 25.38
N LYS A 76 12.76 11.73 26.52
CA LYS A 76 11.68 10.98 27.15
C LYS A 76 10.45 10.88 26.22
N ALA A 77 10.02 11.99 25.64
CA ALA A 77 8.87 12.04 24.76
C ALA A 77 9.07 11.19 23.49
N ARG A 78 10.25 11.28 22.86
CA ARG A 78 10.60 10.42 21.71
C ARG A 78 10.54 8.94 22.06
N ARG A 79 11.11 8.54 23.21
CA ARG A 79 11.11 7.14 23.66
C ARG A 79 9.68 6.64 23.93
N ILE A 80 8.86 7.44 24.60
CA ILE A 80 7.45 7.09 24.87
C ILE A 80 6.66 7.02 23.57
N GLY A 81 6.81 7.99 22.67
CA GLY A 81 6.12 7.99 21.39
C GLY A 81 6.50 6.80 20.51
N TRP A 82 7.78 6.41 20.51
CA TRP A 82 8.22 5.19 19.81
C TRP A 82 7.65 3.93 20.45
N ARG A 83 7.69 3.82 21.78
CA ARG A 83 7.08 2.69 22.50
C ARG A 83 5.60 2.57 22.18
N ASN A 84 4.84 3.65 22.32
CA ASN A 84 3.41 3.65 22.04
C ASN A 84 3.13 3.30 20.57
N PHE A 85 3.95 3.82 19.65
CA PHE A 85 3.86 3.45 18.23
C PHE A 85 4.04 1.94 18.05
N CYS A 86 5.08 1.32 18.62
CA CYS A 86 5.29 -0.12 18.50
C CYS A 86 4.23 -0.95 19.23
N THR A 87 3.73 -0.51 20.38
CA THR A 87 2.72 -1.23 21.17
C THR A 87 1.34 -1.22 20.50
N ASN A 88 1.02 -0.17 19.75
CA ASN A 88 -0.29 -0.03 19.09
C ASN A 88 -0.35 -0.67 17.70
N ILE A 89 0.68 -1.40 17.27
CA ILE A 89 0.66 -2.13 15.99
C ILE A 89 -0.10 -3.44 16.21
N GLU A 90 -1.33 -3.50 15.69
CA GLU A 90 -2.19 -4.68 15.78
C GLU A 90 -2.31 -5.41 14.44
N SER A 91 -2.08 -4.72 13.33
CA SER A 91 -2.27 -5.28 11.99
C SER A 91 -0.96 -5.77 11.35
N ALA A 92 -1.04 -6.90 10.65
CA ALA A 92 0.05 -7.44 9.83
C ALA A 92 0.65 -6.41 8.82
N PRO A 93 -0.14 -5.60 8.09
CA PRO A 93 0.42 -4.61 7.18
C PRO A 93 1.18 -3.48 7.90
N GLU A 94 0.76 -3.06 9.10
CA GLU A 94 1.49 -2.07 9.90
C GLU A 94 2.82 -2.63 10.41
N ALA A 95 2.82 -3.87 10.90
CA ALA A 95 4.04 -4.57 11.29
C ALA A 95 5.00 -4.75 10.11
N SER A 96 4.49 -5.13 8.93
CA SER A 96 5.28 -5.25 7.70
C SER A 96 5.94 -3.93 7.31
N ARG A 97 5.21 -2.80 7.39
CA ARG A 97 5.75 -1.47 7.14
C ARG A 97 6.87 -1.12 8.12
N LEU A 98 6.70 -1.44 9.41
CA LEU A 98 7.74 -1.26 10.42
C LEU A 98 8.97 -2.11 10.11
N CYS A 99 8.79 -3.40 9.82
CA CYS A 99 9.88 -4.29 9.42
C CYS A 99 10.64 -3.73 8.22
N ARG A 100 9.95 -3.21 7.19
CA ARG A 100 10.59 -2.58 6.03
C ARG A 100 11.39 -1.31 6.37
N ILE A 101 10.97 -0.53 7.37
CA ILE A 101 11.72 0.66 7.82
C ILE A 101 12.99 0.23 8.58
N LEU A 102 12.92 -0.86 9.35
CA LEU A 102 14.01 -1.35 10.18
C LEU A 102 15.01 -2.22 9.39
N CYS A 103 14.53 -3.03 8.47
CA CYS A 103 15.32 -3.90 7.61
C CYS A 103 15.88 -3.07 6.45
N LYS A 104 17.17 -2.74 6.55
CA LYS A 104 17.92 -1.95 5.57
C LYS A 104 18.06 -2.66 4.23
N ASP A 105 18.04 -3.98 4.25
CA ASP A 105 18.22 -4.84 3.09
C ASP A 105 16.90 -5.54 2.78
N ASN A 106 16.22 -5.03 1.76
CA ASN A 106 15.04 -5.65 1.17
C ASN A 106 15.44 -6.84 0.27
N ASN A 107 16.50 -7.57 0.66
CA ASN A 107 16.86 -8.83 0.02
C ASN A 107 15.78 -9.82 0.41
N GLN A 108 14.76 -9.87 -0.43
CA GLN A 108 13.74 -10.90 -0.43
C GLN A 108 14.49 -12.23 -0.55
N GLN A 109 14.82 -12.86 0.58
CA GLN A 109 15.45 -14.16 0.57
C GLN A 109 14.35 -15.16 0.23
N TRP A 110 14.25 -15.51 -1.04
CA TRP A 110 13.34 -16.54 -1.55
C TRP A 110 13.83 -17.97 -1.21
N ASN A 111 14.97 -18.10 -0.52
CA ASN A 111 15.73 -19.33 -0.29
C ASN A 111 15.25 -20.09 0.97
N CYS A 112 13.94 -20.11 1.23
CA CYS A 112 13.37 -20.66 2.46
C CYS A 112 12.37 -21.80 2.23
N LEU A 113 12.15 -22.23 0.98
CA LEU A 113 11.24 -23.34 0.71
C LEU A 113 11.94 -24.67 0.94
N LYS A 114 11.35 -25.52 1.78
CA LYS A 114 11.84 -26.85 2.07
C LYS A 114 11.34 -27.82 1.00
N LEU A 115 12.26 -28.44 0.27
CA LEU A 115 11.95 -29.46 -0.72
C LEU A 115 11.59 -30.80 -0.03
N PRO A 116 10.93 -31.73 -0.75
CA PRO A 116 10.66 -33.09 -0.27
C PRO A 116 11.92 -33.87 0.14
N CYS A 117 13.09 -33.53 -0.41
CA CYS A 117 14.38 -34.11 -0.05
C CYS A 117 14.96 -33.57 1.27
N GLY A 118 14.27 -32.63 1.95
CA GLY A 118 14.70 -32.04 3.22
C GLY A 118 15.67 -30.87 3.10
N ARG A 119 16.20 -30.58 1.89
CA ARG A 119 17.02 -29.40 1.59
C ARG A 119 16.15 -28.14 1.42
N PHE A 120 16.74 -26.97 1.58
CA PHE A 120 16.14 -25.68 1.23
C PHE A 120 16.56 -25.25 -0.18
N THR A 121 15.71 -24.48 -0.86
CA THR A 121 16.04 -23.90 -2.17
C THR A 121 17.16 -22.86 -2.03
N GLU A 122 18.16 -22.93 -2.89
CA GLU A 122 19.35 -22.06 -2.82
C GLU A 122 19.27 -20.87 -3.78
N SER A 123 18.37 -20.95 -4.77
CA SER A 123 18.18 -19.94 -5.81
C SER A 123 16.71 -19.58 -6.01
N THR A 124 16.44 -18.33 -6.38
CA THR A 124 15.10 -17.84 -6.74
C THR A 124 14.46 -18.67 -7.86
N LYS A 125 15.26 -19.13 -8.83
CA LYS A 125 14.78 -19.99 -9.91
C LYS A 125 14.31 -21.34 -9.39
N GLU A 126 15.08 -21.94 -8.48
CA GLU A 126 14.73 -23.23 -7.86
C GLU A 126 13.45 -23.11 -7.02
N THR A 127 13.34 -22.04 -6.23
CA THR A 127 12.11 -21.69 -5.48
C THR A 127 10.91 -21.58 -6.41
N LEU A 128 11.05 -20.86 -7.53
CA LEU A 128 9.95 -20.66 -8.48
C LEU A 128 9.56 -21.96 -9.17
N SER A 129 10.52 -22.73 -9.69
CA SER A 129 10.24 -24.03 -10.33
C SER A 129 9.54 -24.98 -9.38
N HIS A 130 9.99 -25.06 -8.12
CA HIS A 130 9.35 -25.91 -7.12
C HIS A 130 7.90 -25.48 -6.83
N LEU A 131 7.64 -24.17 -6.70
CA LEU A 131 6.27 -23.66 -6.53
C LEU A 131 5.39 -24.00 -7.74
N MET A 132 5.92 -23.90 -8.96
CA MET A 132 5.18 -24.25 -10.17
C MET A 132 4.82 -25.73 -10.21
N GLU A 133 5.76 -26.62 -9.87
CA GLU A 133 5.50 -28.07 -9.80
C GLU A 133 4.45 -28.44 -8.76
N VAL A 134 4.54 -27.86 -7.55
CA VAL A 134 3.63 -28.18 -6.44
C VAL A 134 2.22 -27.64 -6.68
N HIS A 135 2.09 -26.40 -7.16
CA HIS A 135 0.78 -25.76 -7.33
C HIS A 135 0.15 -26.05 -8.71
N PHE A 136 0.94 -26.41 -9.72
CA PHE A 136 0.49 -26.64 -11.09
C PHE A 136 1.16 -27.90 -11.69
N PRO A 137 0.83 -29.11 -11.21
CA PRO A 137 1.49 -30.37 -11.59
C PRO A 137 1.36 -30.76 -13.07
N GLY A 138 0.58 -30.01 -13.86
CA GLY A 138 0.45 -30.19 -15.32
C GLY A 138 1.02 -29.03 -16.14
N PHE A 139 1.76 -28.10 -15.53
CA PHE A 139 2.36 -26.98 -16.25
C PHE A 139 3.48 -27.47 -17.17
N GLN A 140 3.32 -27.22 -18.47
CA GLN A 140 4.39 -27.36 -19.46
C GLN A 140 4.87 -25.96 -19.82
N GLU A 141 6.17 -25.70 -19.72
CA GLU A 141 6.79 -24.44 -20.13
C GLU A 141 6.72 -24.36 -21.66
N THR A 142 5.57 -23.98 -22.21
CA THR A 142 5.44 -23.69 -23.62
C THR A 142 6.28 -22.46 -23.92
N LEU A 143 7.31 -22.59 -24.77
CA LEU A 143 8.00 -21.45 -25.38
C LEU A 143 6.95 -20.44 -25.87
N PRO A 144 7.23 -19.13 -25.81
CA PRO A 144 6.30 -18.13 -26.29
C PRO A 144 6.19 -18.28 -27.81
N VAL A 145 5.27 -19.13 -28.25
CA VAL A 145 4.71 -18.99 -29.57
C VAL A 145 4.03 -17.64 -29.49
N SER A 146 4.61 -16.67 -30.22
CA SER A 146 3.93 -15.47 -30.66
C SER A 146 2.68 -15.92 -31.40
N VAL A 147 1.62 -16.23 -30.65
CA VAL A 147 0.30 -16.30 -31.19
C VAL A 147 -0.30 -14.95 -30.89
N CYS A 148 0.01 -13.97 -31.75
CA CYS A 148 -1.00 -13.03 -32.18
C CYS A 148 -2.15 -13.85 -32.77
N ARG A 149 -2.97 -14.47 -31.90
CA ARG A 149 -4.31 -14.88 -32.29
C ARG A 149 -5.04 -13.56 -32.40
N HIS A 150 -5.02 -12.97 -33.60
CA HIS A 150 -6.18 -12.23 -34.06
C HIS A 150 -7.35 -13.21 -33.95
N ARG A 151 -7.99 -13.24 -32.77
CA ARG A 151 -9.16 -14.07 -32.54
C ARG A 151 -10.16 -13.62 -33.59
N PRO A 152 -10.67 -14.51 -34.45
CA PRO A 152 -11.79 -14.15 -35.30
C PRO A 152 -12.88 -13.60 -34.38
N ARG A 153 -13.47 -12.47 -34.77
CA ARG A 153 -14.52 -11.76 -34.00
C ARG A 153 -15.51 -12.82 -33.49
N ALA A 154 -15.51 -13.06 -32.17
CA ALA A 154 -16.28 -14.16 -31.60
C ALA A 154 -17.74 -14.00 -32.01
N ALA A 155 -18.26 -14.97 -32.77
CA ALA A 155 -19.65 -14.94 -33.20
C ALA A 155 -20.56 -14.90 -31.97
N TYR A 156 -21.65 -14.14 -32.04
CA TYR A 156 -22.62 -14.05 -30.96
C TYR A 156 -23.20 -15.44 -30.64
N LYS A 157 -22.91 -15.97 -29.45
CA LYS A 157 -23.42 -17.26 -28.96
C LYS A 157 -24.48 -17.02 -27.88
N PRO A 158 -25.79 -17.11 -28.17
CA PRO A 158 -26.85 -16.80 -27.20
C PRO A 158 -26.70 -17.56 -25.88
N ARG A 159 -26.37 -18.86 -25.94
CA ARG A 159 -26.17 -19.70 -24.75
C ARG A 159 -25.03 -19.21 -23.85
N ALA A 160 -23.95 -18.70 -24.44
CA ALA A 160 -22.80 -18.17 -23.69
C ALA A 160 -23.16 -16.84 -22.99
N TRP A 161 -23.97 -16.01 -23.63
CA TRP A 161 -24.49 -14.78 -23.04
C TRP A 161 -25.51 -15.02 -21.93
N SER A 162 -26.38 -16.03 -22.07
CA SER A 162 -27.29 -16.47 -21.01
C SER A 162 -26.52 -16.93 -19.77
N LEU A 163 -25.53 -17.81 -19.95
CA LEU A 163 -24.67 -18.28 -18.86
C LEU A 163 -23.91 -17.12 -18.19
N ALA A 164 -23.34 -16.21 -18.98
CA ALA A 164 -22.63 -15.05 -18.45
C ALA A 164 -23.54 -14.15 -17.62
N ALA A 165 -24.81 -13.96 -18.02
CA ALA A 165 -25.78 -13.16 -17.29
C ALA A 165 -26.25 -13.82 -15.98
N GLU A 166 -26.32 -15.15 -15.95
CA GLU A 166 -26.63 -15.94 -14.75
C GLU A 166 -25.50 -15.84 -13.72
N VAL A 167 -24.24 -15.96 -14.17
CA VAL A 167 -23.06 -15.93 -13.29
C VAL A 167 -22.74 -14.50 -12.82
N VAL A 168 -22.84 -13.51 -13.70
CA VAL A 168 -22.45 -12.13 -13.43
C VAL A 168 -23.68 -11.25 -13.40
N TYR A 169 -24.14 -10.90 -12.21
CA TYR A 169 -25.18 -9.90 -11.98
C TYR A 169 -24.66 -8.76 -11.08
N PRO A 170 -25.28 -7.57 -11.11
CA PRO A 170 -24.75 -6.37 -10.45
C PRO A 170 -24.40 -6.59 -8.98
N GLN A 171 -25.26 -7.28 -8.22
CA GLN A 171 -25.05 -7.55 -6.80
C GLN A 171 -23.83 -8.46 -6.57
N THR A 172 -23.54 -9.42 -7.45
CA THR A 172 -22.31 -10.23 -7.38
C THR A 172 -21.07 -9.39 -7.61
N VAL A 173 -21.13 -8.44 -8.55
CA VAL A 173 -20.01 -7.54 -8.87
C VAL A 173 -19.73 -6.62 -7.68
N GLU A 174 -20.77 -6.07 -7.09
CA GLU A 174 -20.68 -5.24 -5.89
C GLU A 174 -20.12 -6.03 -4.70
N TRP A 175 -20.66 -7.22 -4.44
CA TRP A 175 -20.15 -8.09 -3.39
C TRP A 175 -18.69 -8.48 -3.62
N ALA A 176 -18.32 -8.86 -4.85
CA ALA A 176 -16.96 -9.27 -5.18
C ALA A 176 -15.98 -8.12 -4.96
N LEU A 177 -16.29 -6.91 -5.45
CA LEU A 177 -15.43 -5.75 -5.26
C LEU A 177 -15.33 -5.32 -3.79
N GLY A 178 -16.42 -5.46 -3.02
CA GLY A 178 -16.43 -5.19 -1.58
C GLY A 178 -15.65 -6.21 -0.75
N SER A 179 -15.47 -7.44 -1.24
CA SER A 179 -14.76 -8.51 -0.51
C SER A 179 -13.25 -8.30 -0.43
N PHE A 180 -12.69 -7.47 -1.32
CA PHE A 180 -11.26 -7.26 -1.38
C PHE A 180 -10.80 -6.06 -0.53
N GLU A 181 -9.57 -6.11 -0.03
CA GLU A 181 -8.96 -5.00 0.70
C GLU A 181 -8.67 -3.80 -0.23
N PRO A 182 -9.08 -2.56 0.12
CA PRO A 182 -9.03 -1.42 -0.80
C PRO A 182 -7.64 -1.07 -1.36
N TYR A 183 -6.60 -1.26 -0.55
CA TYR A 183 -5.22 -0.89 -0.87
C TYR A 183 -4.35 -2.09 -1.25
N LYS A 184 -4.97 -3.17 -1.72
CA LYS A 184 -4.24 -4.30 -2.29
C LYS A 184 -3.46 -3.85 -3.53
N ALA A 185 -2.32 -4.50 -3.78
CA ALA A 185 -1.49 -4.17 -4.92
C ALA A 185 -2.28 -4.28 -6.24
N PRO A 186 -2.17 -3.30 -7.15
CA PRO A 186 -2.86 -3.34 -8.43
C PRO A 186 -2.34 -4.48 -9.30
N GLY A 187 -3.18 -4.96 -10.22
CA GLY A 187 -2.79 -5.94 -11.22
C GLY A 187 -1.92 -5.33 -12.32
N PRO A 188 -1.69 -6.08 -13.41
CA PRO A 188 -0.96 -5.60 -14.59
C PRO A 188 -1.58 -4.35 -15.26
N ASP A 189 -2.86 -4.11 -15.01
CA ASP A 189 -3.61 -2.93 -15.47
C ASP A 189 -3.25 -1.64 -14.70
N GLY A 190 -2.59 -1.77 -13.56
CA GLY A 190 -2.20 -0.66 -12.69
C GLY A 190 -3.38 -0.02 -11.94
N ILE A 191 -4.57 -0.61 -11.98
CA ILE A 191 -5.77 -0.04 -11.34
C ILE A 191 -5.81 -0.46 -9.89
N GLN A 192 -5.82 0.53 -9.00
CA GLN A 192 -6.03 0.28 -7.57
C GLN A 192 -7.49 -0.01 -7.30
N LEU A 193 -7.72 -1.03 -6.49
CA LEU A 193 -9.05 -1.52 -6.17
C LEU A 193 -9.93 -0.47 -5.46
N ILE A 194 -9.35 0.39 -4.62
CA ILE A 194 -10.06 1.51 -3.99
C ILE A 194 -10.77 2.41 -5.03
N LEU A 195 -10.19 2.58 -6.23
CA LEU A 195 -10.81 3.39 -7.29
C LEU A 195 -12.08 2.72 -7.84
N LEU A 196 -12.07 1.39 -7.92
CA LEU A 196 -13.23 0.60 -8.33
C LEU A 196 -14.31 0.60 -7.25
N GLN A 197 -13.92 0.50 -5.97
CA GLN A 197 -14.85 0.51 -4.83
C GLN A 197 -15.56 1.86 -4.69
N GLU A 198 -14.80 2.96 -4.69
CA GLU A 198 -15.36 4.32 -4.55
C GLU A 198 -16.17 4.75 -5.78
N GLY A 199 -15.73 4.37 -6.99
CA GLY A 199 -16.41 4.68 -8.24
C GLY A 199 -17.49 3.68 -8.64
N LEU A 200 -17.76 2.66 -7.82
CA LEU A 200 -18.61 1.53 -8.18
C LEU A 200 -20.01 1.97 -8.62
N LYS A 201 -20.61 2.93 -7.92
CA LYS A 201 -21.98 3.42 -8.21
C LYS A 201 -22.12 3.90 -9.65
N VAL A 202 -21.07 4.48 -10.22
CA VAL A 202 -21.06 5.00 -11.60
C VAL A 202 -20.71 3.89 -12.60
N MET A 203 -19.84 2.96 -12.22
CA MET A 203 -19.27 1.97 -13.12
C MET A 203 -19.95 0.61 -13.12
N LEU A 204 -20.82 0.33 -12.14
CA LEU A 204 -21.41 -1.00 -11.91
C LEU A 204 -22.02 -1.60 -13.17
N GLY A 205 -22.81 -0.81 -13.90
CA GLY A 205 -23.44 -1.26 -15.14
C GLY A 205 -22.44 -1.60 -16.25
N GLN A 206 -21.37 -0.82 -16.38
CA GLN A 206 -20.34 -1.06 -17.39
C GLN A 206 -19.45 -2.24 -17.03
N LEU A 207 -19.03 -2.34 -15.76
CA LEU A 207 -18.26 -3.48 -15.24
C LEU A 207 -19.03 -4.80 -15.41
N THR A 208 -20.32 -4.80 -15.09
CA THR A 208 -21.19 -5.99 -15.29
C THR A 208 -21.19 -6.42 -16.77
N LYS A 209 -21.28 -5.47 -17.71
CA LYS A 209 -21.24 -5.78 -19.15
C LYS A 209 -19.89 -6.31 -19.59
N VAL A 210 -18.80 -5.71 -19.12
CA VAL A 210 -17.44 -6.15 -19.44
C VAL A 210 -17.18 -7.56 -18.92
N PHE A 211 -17.52 -7.85 -17.65
CA PHE A 211 -17.34 -9.18 -17.07
C PHE A 211 -18.20 -10.25 -17.76
N ARG A 212 -19.44 -9.92 -18.14
CA ARG A 212 -20.26 -10.81 -18.96
C ARG A 212 -19.61 -11.09 -20.31
N ALA A 213 -19.09 -10.05 -20.97
CA ALA A 213 -18.40 -10.18 -22.24
C ALA A 213 -17.13 -11.04 -22.12
N SER A 214 -16.38 -10.95 -21.01
CA SER A 214 -15.20 -11.80 -20.74
C SER A 214 -15.51 -13.30 -20.67
N ILE A 215 -16.74 -13.66 -20.30
CA ILE A 215 -17.23 -15.05 -20.29
C ILE A 215 -17.81 -15.41 -21.66
N ALA A 216 -18.66 -14.55 -22.23
CA ALA A 216 -19.42 -14.85 -23.43
C ALA A 216 -18.60 -14.82 -24.74
N LEU A 217 -17.53 -14.01 -24.79
CA LEU A 217 -16.65 -13.85 -25.95
C LEU A 217 -15.38 -14.72 -25.90
N ARG A 218 -15.34 -15.66 -24.95
CA ARG A 218 -14.18 -16.51 -24.67
C ARG A 218 -13.96 -17.60 -25.71
#